data_AF-A0A7X6LWA5-F1
#
_entry.id   AF-A0A7X6LWA5-F1
#
_cell.length_a   1.000
_cell.length_b   1.000
_cell.length_c   1.000
_cell.angle_alpha   90.00
_cell.angle_beta   90.00
_cell.angle_gamma   90.00
#
_symmetry.space_group_name_H-M   'P 1'
#
loop_
_entity.id
_entity.type
_entity.pdbx_description
1 polymer ?
#
loop_
_entity_poly.entity_id
_entity_poly.type
_entity_poly.pdbx_seq_one_letter_code
_entity_poly.pdbx_strand_id
1 'polypeptide(L)' 'MIYAKPGTSGSIVDFAGRYDNFIGGEWKAPVEGRYFENPSPVDGETFCEVARSSAADVE' A
#
# COMPACT_ATOMS: atom_id res chain seq x y z
N MET A 1 -22.64 -9.85 -6.76
CA MET A 1 -22.62 -8.39 -6.55
C MET A 1 -21.30 -7.86 -7.10
N ILE A 2 -21.33 -6.72 -7.78
CA ILE A 2 -20.13 -6.01 -8.23
C ILE A 2 -19.90 -4.87 -7.23
N TYR A 3 -18.72 -4.83 -6.60
CA TYR A 3 -18.33 -3.73 -5.74
C TYR A 3 -17.69 -2.60 -6.57
N ALA A 4 -17.90 -1.35 -6.16
CA ALA A 4 -17.15 -0.23 -6.71
C ALA A 4 -15.66 -0.35 -6.33
N LYS A 5 -14.77 0.21 -7.16
CA LYS A 5 -13.32 0.17 -6.91
C LYS A 5 -13.00 0.92 -5.61
N PRO A 6 -12.03 0.45 -4.80
CA PRO A 6 -11.57 1.19 -3.62
C PRO A 6 -11.26 2.66 -3.94
N GLY A 7 -11.59 3.58 -3.03
CA GLY A 7 -11.36 5.02 -3.21
C GLY A 7 -12.25 5.72 -4.24
N THR A 8 -13.21 5.01 -4.86
CA THR A 8 -14.17 5.61 -5.80
C THR A 8 -15.56 5.79 -5.17
N SER A 9 -16.39 6.64 -5.80
CA SER A 9 -17.76 6.90 -5.34
C SER A 9 -18.58 5.61 -5.27
N GLY A 10 -19.23 5.38 -4.12
CA GLY A 10 -20.01 4.16 -3.86
C GLY A 10 -19.19 2.97 -3.39
N SER A 11 -17.87 3.10 -3.26
CA SER A 11 -17.06 2.10 -2.58
C SER A 11 -17.35 2.10 -1.08
N ILE A 12 -17.37 0.91 -0.50
CA ILE A 12 -17.49 0.69 0.94
C ILE A 12 -16.12 0.63 1.63
N VAL A 13 -15.04 0.72 0.86
CA VAL A 13 -13.66 0.71 1.34
C VAL A 13 -12.86 1.83 0.69
N ASP A 14 -11.94 2.40 1.46
CA ASP A 14 -10.96 3.38 1.03
C ASP A 14 -9.58 2.93 1.51
N PHE A 15 -8.59 2.96 0.61
CA PHE A 15 -7.22 2.55 0.89
C PHE A 15 -6.30 3.75 0.80
N ALA A 16 -5.28 3.80 1.65
CA ALA A 16 -4.24 4.82 1.53
C ALA A 16 -3.43 4.56 0.25
N GLY A 17 -3.04 5.64 -0.43
CA GLY A 17 -2.21 5.53 -1.64
C GLY A 17 -0.82 4.94 -1.37
N ARG A 18 -0.34 5.01 -0.13
CA ARG A 18 0.96 4.46 0.28
C ARG A 18 0.91 3.97 1.72
N TYR A 19 1.57 2.84 1.97
CA TYR A 19 1.77 2.25 3.27
C TYR A 19 3.26 2.12 3.59
N ASP A 20 3.65 2.70 4.72
CA ASP A 20 4.97 2.61 5.30
C ASP A 20 5.15 1.29 6.07
N ASN A 21 6.37 1.02 6.58
CA ASN A 21 6.59 -0.07 7.51
C ASN A 21 5.94 0.23 8.85
N PHE A 22 5.30 -0.75 9.50
CA PHE A 22 4.83 -0.61 10.88
C PHE A 22 5.75 -1.34 11.85
N ILE A 23 6.68 -0.62 12.47
CA ILE A 23 7.76 -1.18 13.29
C ILE A 23 7.81 -0.46 14.63
N GLY A 24 7.73 -1.23 15.72
CA GLY A 24 7.78 -0.68 17.08
C GLY A 24 6.56 0.17 17.45
N GLY A 25 5.42 -0.03 16.77
CA GLY A 25 4.19 0.75 17.02
C GLY A 25 4.08 2.04 16.21
N GLU A 26 5.02 2.31 15.31
CA GLU A 26 5.06 3.52 14.49
C GLU A 26 5.12 3.17 12.99
N TRP A 27 4.54 4.05 12.17
CA TRP A 27 4.71 4.02 10.71
C TRP A 27 6.03 4.69 10.34
N LYS A 28 6.90 3.96 9.64
CA LYS A 28 8.24 4.39 9.23
C LYS A 28 8.45 4.11 7.75
N ALA A 29 8.81 5.13 6.99
CA ALA A 29 9.23 4.95 5.60
C ALA A 29 10.43 3.98 5.54
N PRO A 30 10.55 3.15 4.49
CA PRO A 30 11.68 2.24 4.33
C PRO A 30 12.97 3.06 4.19
N VAL A 31 14.06 2.59 4.78
CA VAL A 31 15.35 3.29 4.86
C VAL A 31 15.87 3.70 3.47
N GLU A 32 15.67 2.84 2.47
CA GLU A 32 16.09 3.11 1.08
C GLU A 32 15.03 3.85 0.24
N GLY A 33 13.89 4.21 0.83
CA GLY A 33 12.80 4.92 0.16
C GLY A 33 12.09 4.13 -0.95
N ARG A 34 12.29 2.81 -1.02
CA ARG A 34 11.73 1.95 -2.08
C ARG A 34 10.33 1.47 -1.74
N TYR A 35 9.45 1.41 -2.74
CA TYR A 35 8.09 0.90 -2.63
C TYR A 35 7.77 -0.06 -3.77
N PHE A 36 6.80 -0.94 -3.54
CA PHE A 36 6.17 -1.75 -4.56
C PHE A 36 4.82 -1.16 -4.93
N GLU A 37 4.51 -1.18 -6.22
CA GLU A 37 3.12 -1.05 -6.66
C GLU A 37 2.33 -2.30 -6.30
N ASN A 38 1.07 -2.11 -5.89
CA ASN A 38 0.11 -3.18 -5.64
C ASN A 38 -1.01 -3.11 -6.69
N PRO A 39 -0.82 -3.71 -7.88
CA PRO A 39 -1.83 -3.72 -8.92
C PRO A 39 -2.99 -4.64 -8.53
N SER A 40 -4.21 -4.20 -8.81
CA SER A 40 -5.40 -5.02 -8.63
C SER A 40 -5.39 -6.20 -9.61
N PRO A 41 -5.70 -7.43 -9.17
CA PRO A 41 -5.79 -8.58 -10.07
C PRO A 41 -7.01 -8.53 -11.00
N VAL A 42 -7.91 -7.56 -10.81
CA VAL A 42 -9.14 -7.41 -11.60
C VAL A 42 -8.88 -6.68 -12.92
N ASP A 43 -8.01 -5.69 -12.91
CA ASP A 43 -7.79 -4.74 -14.00
C ASP A 43 -6.33 -4.32 -14.20
N GLY A 44 -5.43 -4.73 -13.29
CA GLY A 44 -4.01 -4.40 -13.33
C GLY A 44 -3.68 -2.97 -12.89
N GLU A 45 -4.67 -2.16 -12.49
CA GLU A 45 -4.43 -0.78 -12.05
C GLU A 45 -3.88 -0.78 -10.62
N THR A 46 -2.81 -0.02 -10.40
CA THR A 46 -2.22 0.18 -9.07
C THR A 46 -3.15 1.04 -8.23
N PHE A 47 -3.57 0.49 -7.08
CA PHE A 47 -4.46 1.19 -6.14
C PHE A 47 -3.76 1.63 -4.86
N CYS A 48 -2.60 1.04 -4.54
CA CYS A 48 -1.72 1.54 -3.48
C CYS A 48 -0.26 1.11 -3.71
N GLU A 49 0.63 1.72 -2.95
CA GLU A 49 2.02 1.32 -2.82
C GLU A 49 2.32 0.82 -1.41
N VAL A 50 3.23 -0.14 -1.28
CA VAL A 50 3.67 -0.68 0.01
C VAL A 50 5.19 -0.63 0.12
N ALA A 51 5.70 -0.35 1.33
CA ALA A 51 7.13 -0.28 1.59
C ALA A 51 7.86 -1.55 1.11
N ARG A 52 8.98 -1.36 0.40
CA ARG A 52 9.88 -2.42 -0.03
C ARG A 52 11.11 -2.40 0.88
N SER A 53 10.98 -3.05 2.02
CA SER A 53 12.02 -3.09 3.04
C SER A 53 13.28 -3.80 2.58
N SER A 54 14.42 -3.38 3.12
CA SER A 54 15.69 -4.07 3.04
C SER A 54 16.13 -4.55 4.42
N ALA A 55 17.32 -5.16 4.51
CA ALA A 55 17.88 -5.55 5.80
C ALA A 55 17.96 -4.34 6.75
N ALA A 56 18.31 -3.15 6.24
CA ALA A 56 18.46 -1.94 7.04
C ALA A 56 17.18 -1.49 7.79
N ASP A 57 16.00 -1.99 7.38
CA ASP A 57 14.73 -1.68 8.07
C ASP A 57 14.47 -2.56 9.29
N VAL A 58 15.19 -3.68 9.44
CA VAL A 58 14.92 -4.73 10.45
C VAL A 58 16.13 -5.07 11.32
N GLU A 59 17.25 -4.37 11.17
CA GLU A 59 18.43 -4.46 12.06
C GLU A 59 18.23 -3.67 13.37
#